data_AF-A0A2N5AKY1-F1
#
_entry.id   AF-A0A2N5AKY1-F1
#
_cell.length_a   1.000
_cell.length_b   1.000
_cell.length_c   1.000
_cell.angle_alpha   90.00
_cell.angle_beta   90.00
_cell.angle_gamma   90.00
#
_symmetry.space_group_name_H-M   'P 1'
#
loop_
_entity.id
_entity.type
_entity.pdbx_description
1 polymer ?
#
loop_
_entity_poly.entity_id
_entity_poly.type
_entity_poly.pdbx_seq_one_letter_code
_entity_poly.pdbx_strand_id
1 'polypeptide(L)'
;MMILSIVATVVLLGALFYHRVSLLLSSVILLAWTAALGAAGLWNIWLLLPLAIILLPFNFAPMRKSMISAPAFRAFRKVMPPMSRTEKEAIDAGTTWWEGDLFRGNPDWHKLHNYPQPRLTAEEQAFLDGPVEEACRMANDFAITHEMADLPPELWAYLK
;
A
#
# COMPACT_ATOMS: atom_id res chain seq x y z
N MET A 1 41.33 -0.04 -20.20
CA MET A 1 40.29 -1.00 -20.61
C MET A 1 39.48 -1.52 -19.41
N MET A 2 40.12 -2.03 -18.35
CA MET A 2 39.42 -2.52 -17.15
C MET A 2 38.57 -1.44 -16.45
N ILE A 3 39.11 -0.24 -16.21
CA ILE A 3 38.35 0.86 -15.56
C ILE A 3 37.10 1.25 -16.38
N LEU A 4 37.21 1.30 -17.71
CA LEU A 4 36.09 1.59 -18.61
C LEU A 4 34.99 0.51 -18.50
N SER A 5 35.36 -0.77 -18.42
CA SER A 5 34.38 -1.86 -18.24
C SER A 5 33.64 -1.80 -16.90
N ILE A 6 34.31 -1.34 -15.83
CA ILE A 6 33.68 -1.15 -14.52
C ILE A 6 32.67 -0.01 -14.58
N VAL A 7 33.07 1.15 -15.14
CA VAL A 7 32.18 2.29 -15.34
C VAL A 7 30.97 1.91 -16.19
N ALA A 8 31.18 1.19 -17.30
CA ALA A 8 30.09 0.71 -18.14
C ALA A 8 29.13 -0.22 -17.39
N THR A 9 29.64 -1.09 -16.51
CA THR A 9 28.80 -1.96 -15.68
C THR A 9 27.97 -1.17 -14.66
N VAL A 10 28.54 -0.13 -14.05
CA VAL A 10 27.80 0.78 -13.14
C VAL A 10 26.71 1.53 -13.89
N VAL A 11 26.99 2.02 -15.10
CA VAL A 11 26.00 2.69 -15.95
C VAL A 11 24.88 1.72 -16.34
N LEU A 12 25.21 0.49 -16.73
CA LEU A 12 24.22 -0.55 -17.03
C LEU A 12 23.30 -0.82 -15.84
N LEU A 13 23.87 -1.01 -14.64
CA LEU A 13 23.08 -1.18 -13.42
C LEU A 13 22.17 0.02 -13.16
N GLY A 14 22.71 1.24 -13.28
CA GLY A 14 21.93 2.48 -13.13
C GLY A 14 20.76 2.56 -14.11
N ALA A 15 20.98 2.20 -15.38
CA ALA A 15 19.95 2.18 -16.41
C ALA A 15 18.86 1.13 -16.12
N LEU A 16 19.24 -0.08 -15.70
CA LEU A 16 18.29 -1.14 -15.32
C LEU A 16 17.40 -0.70 -14.16
N PHE A 17 17.97 -0.04 -13.15
CA PHE A 17 17.22 0.52 -12.02
C PHE A 17 16.33 1.70 -12.43
N TYR A 18 16.85 2.62 -13.25
CA TYR A 18 16.12 3.81 -13.69
C TYR A 18 14.87 3.43 -14.50
N HIS A 19 15.00 2.46 -15.41
CA HIS A 19 13.88 1.95 -16.21
C HIS A 19 13.00 0.92 -15.48
N ARG A 20 13.27 0.64 -14.19
CA ARG A 20 12.52 -0.30 -13.35
C ARG A 20 12.31 -1.67 -14.03
N VAL A 21 13.34 -2.16 -14.70
CA VAL A 21 13.28 -3.44 -15.44
C VAL A 21 13.06 -4.59 -14.45
N SER A 22 12.25 -5.58 -14.85
CA SER A 22 11.94 -6.73 -13.99
C SER A 22 13.21 -7.47 -13.54
N LEU A 23 13.18 -8.04 -12.33
CA LEU A 23 14.34 -8.68 -11.70
C LEU A 23 14.92 -9.82 -12.55
N LEU A 24 14.05 -10.58 -13.21
CA LEU A 24 14.45 -11.66 -14.11
C LEU A 24 15.20 -11.12 -15.34
N LEU A 25 14.64 -10.12 -16.03
CA LEU A 25 15.32 -9.52 -17.19
C LEU A 25 16.66 -8.89 -16.79
N SER A 26 16.68 -8.14 -15.69
CA SER A 26 17.89 -7.51 -15.18
C SER A 26 18.97 -8.56 -14.86
N SER A 27 18.59 -9.70 -14.30
CA SER A 27 19.50 -10.81 -14.00
C SER A 27 20.09 -11.44 -15.26
N VAL A 28 19.26 -11.67 -16.29
CA VAL A 28 19.71 -12.21 -17.59
C VAL A 28 20.65 -11.23 -18.29
N ILE A 29 20.31 -9.94 -18.30
CA ILE A 29 21.14 -8.89 -18.90
C ILE A 29 22.51 -8.82 -18.22
N LEU A 30 22.55 -8.88 -16.87
CA LEU A 30 23.81 -8.86 -16.13
C LEU A 30 24.67 -10.09 -16.40
N LEU A 31 24.08 -11.29 -16.44
CA LEU A 31 24.81 -12.51 -16.78
C LEU A 31 25.37 -12.46 -18.20
N ALA A 32 24.57 -12.01 -19.18
CA ALA A 32 25.00 -11.85 -20.56
C ALA A 32 26.12 -10.81 -20.69
N TRP A 33 26.01 -9.68 -19.99
CA TRP A 33 27.02 -8.62 -19.95
C TRP A 33 28.34 -9.14 -19.36
N THR A 34 28.30 -9.83 -18.22
CA THR A 34 29.50 -10.42 -17.60
C THR A 34 30.12 -11.51 -18.49
N ALA A 35 29.32 -12.32 -19.17
CA ALA A 35 29.81 -13.33 -20.10
C ALA A 35 30.53 -12.69 -21.30
N ALA A 36 29.97 -11.62 -21.87
CA ALA A 36 30.58 -10.88 -22.97
C ALA A 36 31.93 -10.25 -22.57
N LEU A 37 32.01 -9.65 -21.38
CA LEU A 37 33.27 -9.10 -20.84
C LEU A 37 34.32 -10.19 -20.55
N GLY A 38 33.87 -11.37 -20.11
CA GLY A 38 34.73 -12.55 -19.93
C GLY A 38 35.29 -13.07 -21.25
N ALA A 39 34.44 -13.20 -22.28
CA ALA A 39 34.85 -13.64 -23.62
C ALA A 39 35.80 -12.65 -24.31
N ALA A 40 35.63 -11.34 -24.06
CA ALA A 40 36.51 -10.29 -24.54
C ALA A 40 37.87 -10.23 -23.80
N GLY A 41 38.10 -11.10 -22.82
CA GLY A 41 39.33 -11.13 -22.01
C GLY A 41 39.50 -9.92 -21.08
N LEU A 42 38.46 -9.10 -20.92
CA LEU A 42 38.49 -7.94 -20.04
C LEU A 42 38.37 -8.37 -18.58
N TRP A 43 37.49 -9.33 -18.32
CA TRP A 43 37.19 -9.87 -16.99
C TRP A 43 37.46 -11.38 -16.92
N ASN A 44 37.61 -11.90 -15.71
CA ASN A 44 37.71 -13.34 -15.51
C ASN A 44 36.34 -14.01 -15.68
N ILE A 45 36.23 -14.98 -16.59
CA ILE A 45 34.99 -15.73 -16.85
C ILE A 45 34.43 -16.42 -15.59
N TRP A 46 35.30 -16.78 -14.65
CA TRP A 46 34.91 -17.40 -13.38
C TRP A 46 34.01 -16.49 -12.52
N LEU A 47 33.92 -15.19 -12.79
CA LEU A 47 32.99 -14.26 -12.13
C LEU A 47 31.51 -14.57 -12.40
N LEU A 48 31.19 -15.31 -13.47
CA LEU A 48 29.82 -15.74 -13.75
C LEU A 48 29.25 -16.63 -12.65
N LEU A 49 30.08 -17.48 -12.05
CA LEU A 49 29.66 -18.45 -11.05
C LEU A 49 29.19 -17.80 -9.73
N PRO A 50 29.99 -16.93 -9.07
CA PRO A 50 29.51 -16.22 -7.88
C PRO A 50 28.34 -15.30 -8.21
N LEU A 51 28.31 -14.66 -9.39
CA LEU A 51 27.18 -13.83 -9.80
C LEU A 51 25.88 -14.65 -9.90
N ALA A 52 25.92 -15.81 -10.56
CA ALA A 52 24.76 -16.70 -10.68
C ALA A 52 24.28 -17.21 -9.31
N ILE A 53 25.21 -17.58 -8.42
CA ILE A 53 24.90 -18.00 -7.05
C ILE A 53 24.19 -16.89 -6.28
N ILE A 54 24.63 -15.64 -6.45
CA ILE A 54 23.97 -14.49 -5.81
C ILE A 54 22.59 -14.25 -6.43
N LEU A 55 22.44 -14.29 -7.75
CA LEU A 55 21.16 -13.96 -8.42
C LEU A 55 20.06 -15.02 -8.19
N LEU A 56 20.43 -16.28 -7.96
CA LEU A 56 19.49 -17.39 -7.75
C LEU A 56 18.52 -17.15 -6.57
N PRO A 57 18.97 -16.87 -5.33
CA PRO A 57 18.07 -16.59 -4.21
C PRO A 57 17.22 -15.33 -4.42
N PHE A 58 17.64 -14.37 -5.22
CA PHE A 58 16.83 -13.18 -5.52
C PHE A 58 15.68 -13.48 -6.49
N ASN A 59 15.90 -14.35 -7.48
CA ASN A 59 14.89 -14.71 -8.47
C ASN A 59 13.92 -15.79 -7.98
N PHE A 60 14.37 -16.70 -7.11
CA PHE A 60 13.53 -17.74 -6.56
C PHE A 60 12.77 -17.25 -5.32
N ALA A 61 11.47 -16.99 -5.47
CA ALA A 61 10.64 -16.34 -4.45
C ALA A 61 10.68 -16.99 -3.06
N PRO A 62 10.63 -18.34 -2.91
CA PRO A 62 10.75 -18.98 -1.59
C PRO A 62 12.08 -18.69 -0.88
N MET A 63 13.20 -18.72 -1.62
CA MET A 63 14.53 -18.41 -1.08
C MET A 63 14.67 -16.92 -0.77
N ARG A 64 14.21 -16.04 -1.67
CA ARG A 64 14.19 -14.59 -1.42
C ARG A 64 13.45 -14.28 -0.12
N LYS A 65 12.28 -14.92 0.07
CA LYS A 65 11.44 -14.69 1.25
C LYS A 65 12.13 -15.15 2.53
N SER A 66 12.72 -16.34 2.55
CA SER A 66 13.35 -16.89 3.76
C SER A 66 14.68 -16.23 4.10
N MET A 67 15.51 -15.92 3.09
CA MET A 67 16.88 -15.44 3.27
C MET A 67 16.98 -13.92 3.37
N ILE A 68 16.10 -13.18 2.68
CA ILE A 68 16.21 -11.71 2.55
C ILE A 68 15.01 -11.04 3.20
N SER A 69 13.80 -11.32 2.71
CA SER A 69 12.60 -10.57 3.12
C SER A 69 12.21 -10.81 4.58
N ALA A 70 12.25 -12.06 5.07
CA ALA A 70 11.85 -12.37 6.45
C ALA A 70 12.84 -11.84 7.51
N PRO A 71 14.18 -11.94 7.34
CA PRO A 71 15.12 -11.27 8.22
C PRO A 71 14.96 -9.75 8.21
N ALA A 72 14.84 -9.13 7.04
CA ALA A 72 14.61 -7.69 6.92
C ALA A 72 13.33 -7.28 7.66
N PHE A 73 12.22 -7.99 7.42
CA PHE A 73 10.96 -7.74 8.12
C PHE A 73 11.09 -7.89 9.63
N ARG A 74 11.81 -8.90 10.13
CA ARG A 74 12.06 -9.07 11.57
C ARG A 74 12.86 -7.92 12.17
N ALA A 75 13.82 -7.37 11.44
CA ALA A 75 14.57 -6.19 11.87
C ALA A 75 13.67 -4.94 11.92
N PHE A 76 12.92 -4.68 10.85
CA PHE A 76 11.98 -3.56 10.79
C PHE A 76 10.88 -3.64 11.86
N ARG A 77 10.35 -4.85 12.12
CA ARG A 77 9.33 -5.08 13.14
C ARG A 77 9.77 -4.67 14.54
N LYS A 78 11.07 -4.71 14.85
CA LYS A 78 11.59 -4.25 16.16
C LYS A 78 11.53 -2.74 16.33
N VAL A 79 11.55 -1.98 15.23
CA VAL A 79 11.57 -0.52 15.25
C VAL A 79 10.16 0.06 15.10
N MET A 80 9.21 -0.72 14.56
CA MET A 80 7.84 -0.27 14.43
C MET A 80 7.14 -0.18 15.80
N PRO A 81 6.51 0.96 16.13
CA PRO A 81 5.74 1.09 17.35
C PRO A 81 4.52 0.15 17.31
N PRO A 82 4.09 -0.39 18.46
CA PRO A 82 2.84 -1.12 18.53
C PRO A 82 1.67 -0.17 18.20
N MET A 83 0.78 -0.60 17.30
CA MET A 83 -0.42 0.15 16.97
C MET A 83 -1.34 0.19 18.19
N SER A 84 -1.81 1.39 18.55
CA SER A 84 -2.76 1.55 19.66
C SER A 84 -4.12 0.94 19.31
N ARG A 85 -4.93 0.65 20.33
CA ARG A 85 -6.26 0.05 20.12
C ARG A 85 -7.14 0.95 19.24
N THR A 86 -7.09 2.26 19.46
CA THR A 86 -7.86 3.26 18.72
C THR A 86 -7.34 3.46 17.29
N GLU A 87 -6.02 3.47 17.05
CA GLU A 87 -5.47 3.50 15.68
C GLU A 87 -5.84 2.26 14.88
N LYS A 88 -5.84 1.10 15.55
CA LYS A 88 -6.25 -0.15 14.92
C LYS A 88 -7.74 -0.13 14.58
N GLU A 89 -8.57 0.29 15.52
CA GLU A 89 -10.01 0.47 15.31
C GLU A 89 -10.27 1.47 14.17
N ALA A 90 -9.50 2.56 14.06
CA ALA A 90 -9.63 3.54 12.98
C ALA A 90 -9.22 2.98 11.60
N ILE A 91 -8.16 2.17 11.54
CA ILE A 91 -7.70 1.53 10.30
C ILE A 91 -8.63 0.38 9.88
N ASP A 92 -9.13 -0.41 10.84
CA ASP A 92 -10.06 -1.50 10.57
C ASP A 92 -11.46 -0.98 10.21
N ALA A 93 -11.89 0.15 10.80
CA ALA A 93 -13.13 0.83 10.44
C ALA A 93 -13.03 1.58 9.09
N GLY A 94 -11.84 2.05 8.74
CA GLY A 94 -11.57 2.76 7.49
C GLY A 94 -11.16 1.81 6.36
N THR A 95 -12.11 1.37 5.55
CA THR A 95 -11.76 0.91 4.19
C THR A 95 -11.47 2.13 3.32
N THR A 96 -10.43 2.07 2.50
CA THR A 96 -10.25 3.08 1.45
C THR A 96 -11.23 2.76 0.33
N TRP A 97 -12.26 3.59 0.13
CA TRP A 97 -13.31 3.33 -0.85
C TRP A 97 -12.85 3.80 -2.23
N TRP A 98 -13.15 5.04 -2.57
CA TRP A 98 -12.80 5.66 -3.84
C TRP A 98 -11.55 6.53 -3.69
N GLU A 99 -11.28 7.04 -2.48
CA GLU A 99 -10.12 7.89 -2.19
C GLU A 99 -8.81 7.11 -2.33
N GLY A 100 -8.82 5.81 -2.02
CA GLY A 100 -7.65 4.94 -2.14
C GLY A 100 -7.11 4.86 -3.56
N ASP A 101 -7.98 4.84 -4.56
CA ASP A 101 -7.58 4.81 -5.97
C ASP A 101 -7.05 6.16 -6.43
N LEU A 102 -7.62 7.26 -5.91
CA LEU A 102 -7.16 8.61 -6.19
C LEU A 102 -5.76 8.88 -5.61
N PHE A 103 -5.52 8.52 -4.35
CA PHE A 103 -4.23 8.76 -3.67
C PHE A 103 -3.09 7.87 -4.19
N ARG A 104 -3.39 6.79 -4.89
CA ARG A 104 -2.39 5.94 -5.56
C ARG A 104 -1.84 6.56 -6.86
N GLY A 105 -2.40 7.67 -7.32
CA GLY A 105 -1.97 8.37 -8.53
C GLY A 105 -2.28 7.66 -9.85
N ASN A 106 -3.09 6.59 -9.81
CA ASN A 106 -3.57 5.88 -10.99
C ASN A 106 -5.04 5.43 -10.77
N PRO A 107 -5.99 6.39 -10.69
CA PRO A 107 -7.39 6.07 -10.44
C PRO A 107 -8.03 5.32 -11.63
N ASP A 108 -8.82 4.30 -11.32
CA ASP A 108 -9.67 3.63 -12.31
C ASP A 108 -10.97 4.42 -12.52
N TRP A 109 -10.98 5.26 -13.54
CA TRP A 109 -12.13 6.10 -13.85
C TRP A 109 -13.38 5.30 -14.22
N HIS A 110 -13.26 4.11 -14.83
CA HIS A 110 -14.42 3.28 -15.12
C HIS A 110 -15.08 2.79 -13.84
N LYS A 111 -14.29 2.38 -12.86
CA LYS A 111 -14.80 2.03 -11.53
C LYS A 111 -15.49 3.22 -10.86
N LEU A 112 -14.85 4.39 -10.86
CA LEU A 112 -15.37 5.59 -10.17
C LEU A 112 -16.72 6.07 -10.74
N HIS A 113 -16.89 6.05 -12.06
CA HIS A 113 -18.15 6.47 -12.71
C HIS A 113 -19.28 5.44 -12.57
N ASN A 114 -18.93 4.17 -12.28
CA ASN A 114 -19.90 3.09 -12.14
C ASN A 114 -20.34 2.85 -10.69
N TYR A 115 -19.94 3.69 -9.72
CA TYR A 115 -20.49 3.59 -8.38
C TYR A 115 -22.00 3.82 -8.43
N PRO A 116 -22.81 2.86 -7.95
CA PRO A 116 -24.25 3.00 -7.97
C PRO A 116 -24.66 4.16 -7.06
N GLN A 117 -25.65 4.93 -7.49
CA GLN A 117 -26.28 5.91 -6.61
C GLN A 117 -26.86 5.15 -5.39
N PRO A 118 -26.48 5.51 -4.15
CA PRO A 118 -27.08 4.89 -2.98
C PRO A 118 -28.58 5.19 -2.98
N ARG A 119 -29.38 4.15 -2.77
CA ARG A 119 -30.84 4.25 -2.64
C ARG A 119 -31.21 3.67 -1.30
N LEU A 120 -32.02 4.43 -0.56
CA LEU A 120 -32.63 3.95 0.65
C LEU A 120 -33.76 2.98 0.29
N THR A 121 -33.89 1.92 1.06
CA THR A 121 -35.09 1.08 1.07
C THR A 121 -36.27 1.90 1.56
N ALA A 122 -37.50 1.45 1.26
CA ALA A 122 -38.70 2.12 1.75
C ALA A 122 -38.75 2.17 3.29
N GLU A 123 -38.22 1.15 3.96
CA GLU A 123 -38.13 1.08 5.42
C GLU A 123 -37.13 2.11 5.98
N GLU A 124 -35.94 2.20 5.38
CA GLU A 124 -34.94 3.20 5.78
C GLU A 124 -35.44 4.64 5.53
N GLN A 125 -36.11 4.88 4.40
CA GLN A 125 -36.69 6.19 4.10
C GLN A 125 -37.80 6.55 5.10
N ALA A 126 -38.69 5.60 5.42
CA ALA A 126 -39.74 5.81 6.42
C ALA A 126 -39.17 6.04 7.83
N PHE A 127 -38.04 5.39 8.16
CA PHE A 127 -37.33 5.61 9.42
C PHE A 127 -36.75 7.02 9.51
N LEU A 128 -36.16 7.54 8.42
CA LEU A 128 -35.67 8.91 8.35
C LEU A 128 -36.82 9.93 8.44
N ASP A 129 -37.84 9.77 7.62
CA ASP A 129 -38.93 10.75 7.50
C ASP A 129 -39.88 10.77 8.70
N GLY A 130 -39.87 9.73 9.53
CA GLY A 130 -40.70 9.62 10.73
C GLY A 130 -39.87 9.75 12.00
N PRO A 131 -39.36 8.62 12.54
CA PRO A 131 -38.64 8.62 13.81
C PRO A 131 -37.49 9.62 13.92
N VAL A 132 -36.66 9.73 12.88
CA VAL A 132 -35.50 10.65 12.94
C VAL A 132 -35.95 12.10 12.89
N GLU A 133 -36.90 12.46 12.04
CA GLU A 133 -37.39 13.84 12.00
C GLU A 133 -38.12 14.27 13.28
N GLU A 134 -38.80 13.35 13.96
CA GLU A 134 -39.40 13.65 15.26
C GLU A 134 -38.32 13.87 16.33
N ALA A 135 -37.26 13.04 16.35
CA ALA A 135 -36.12 13.25 17.24
C ALA A 135 -35.41 14.59 16.96
N CYS A 136 -35.22 14.96 15.69
CA CYS A 136 -34.65 16.24 15.29
C CYS A 136 -35.51 17.43 15.75
N ARG A 137 -36.84 17.29 15.72
CA ARG A 137 -37.77 18.33 16.19
C ARG A 137 -37.73 18.54 17.70
N MET A 138 -37.54 17.46 18.45
CA MET A 138 -37.34 17.51 19.91
C MET A 138 -35.96 18.07 20.30
N ALA A 139 -35.00 18.09 19.38
CA ALA A 139 -33.65 18.58 19.63
C ALA A 139 -33.52 20.09 19.37
N ASN A 140 -33.44 20.89 20.44
CA ASN A 140 -33.03 22.28 20.35
C ASN A 140 -31.52 22.41 20.61
N ASP A 141 -30.75 22.71 19.55
CA ASP A 141 -29.29 22.77 19.60
C ASP A 141 -28.76 23.74 20.66
N PHE A 142 -29.33 24.95 20.77
CA PHE A 142 -28.85 25.96 21.72
C PHE A 142 -29.07 25.51 23.18
N ALA A 143 -30.26 24.97 23.48
CA ALA A 143 -30.58 24.50 24.82
C ALA A 143 -29.69 23.31 25.23
N ILE A 144 -29.44 22.38 24.29
CA ILE A 144 -28.58 21.21 24.52
C ILE A 144 -27.13 21.64 24.78
N THR A 145 -26.59 22.51 23.94
CA THR A 145 -25.16 22.83 23.95
C THR A 145 -24.79 23.90 24.99
N HIS A 146 -25.65 24.89 25.23
CA HIS A 146 -25.32 26.07 26.05
C HIS A 146 -26.05 26.13 27.40
N GLU A 147 -27.23 25.53 27.55
CA GLU A 147 -28.01 25.61 28.80
C GLU A 147 -27.88 24.35 29.65
N MET A 148 -28.15 23.18 29.07
CA MET A 148 -28.23 21.91 29.80
C MET A 148 -26.93 21.10 29.73
N ALA A 149 -26.11 21.31 28.70
CA ALA A 149 -24.95 20.47 28.36
C ALA A 149 -25.28 18.97 28.26
N ASP A 150 -26.55 18.65 27.94
CA ASP A 150 -27.11 17.30 27.82
C ASP A 150 -28.41 17.35 26.97
N LEU A 151 -28.88 16.20 26.51
CA LEU A 151 -30.14 16.08 25.78
C LEU A 151 -31.36 16.21 26.72
N PRO A 152 -32.49 16.78 26.24
CA PRO A 152 -33.73 16.82 27.00
C PRO A 152 -34.18 15.42 27.45
N PRO A 153 -34.75 15.25 28.66
CA PRO A 153 -35.22 13.96 29.16
C PRO A 153 -36.23 13.26 28.23
N GLU A 154 -37.10 14.03 27.58
CA GLU A 154 -38.06 13.54 26.59
C GLU A 154 -37.39 12.99 25.32
N LEU A 155 -36.35 13.65 24.82
CA LEU A 155 -35.55 13.16 23.70
C LEU A 155 -34.77 11.90 24.11
N TRP A 156 -34.21 11.87 25.32
CA TRP A 156 -33.57 10.67 25.87
C TRP A 156 -34.53 9.48 25.99
N ALA A 157 -35.79 9.73 26.38
CA ALA A 157 -36.81 8.70 26.46
C ALA A 157 -37.24 8.22 25.07
N TYR A 158 -37.26 9.11 24.08
CA TYR A 158 -37.60 8.79 22.70
C TYR A 158 -36.52 7.96 21.97
N LEU A 159 -35.25 8.21 22.28
CA LEU A 159 -34.10 7.51 21.67
C LEU A 159 -33.79 6.13 22.30
N LYS A 160 -34.40 5.78 23.43
CA LYS A 160 -34.23 4.50 24.13
C LYS A 160 -35.13 3.40 23.56
#